data_AF-A0A015JG78-F1
#
_entry.id   AF-A0A015JG78-F1
#
_cell.length_a   1.000
_cell.length_b   1.000
_cell.length_c   1.000
_cell.angle_alpha   90.00
_cell.angle_beta   90.00
_cell.angle_gamma   90.00
#
_symmetry.space_group_name_H-M   'P 1'
#
loop_
_entity.id
_entity.type
_entity.pdbx_description
1 polymer ?
#
loop_
_entity_poly.entity_id
_entity_poly.type
_entity_poly.pdbx_seq_one_letter_code
_entity_poly.pdbx_strand_id
1 'polypeptide(L)' 'MQDTEYTNEWVNWIEEAVDKEYFKFYEYNKFNNIQHIGTGSFGKVFRANWKNSEKQFALKSFFSLDNIIVKEIVREVI' A
#
# COMPACT_ATOMS: atom_id res chain seq x y z
N MET A 1 24.30 -1.60 14.72
CA MET A 1 23.03 -1.56 15.47
C MET A 1 22.43 -0.19 15.27
N GLN A 2 21.64 -0.02 14.20
CA GLN A 2 20.81 1.18 13.95
C GLN A 2 19.92 0.86 12.74
N ASP A 3 18.92 -0.01 12.92
CA ASP A 3 17.95 -0.32 11.86
C ASP A 3 16.49 -0.27 12.33
N THR A 4 16.25 -0.05 13.63
CA THR A 4 14.91 -0.15 14.24
C THR A 4 14.23 1.19 14.54
N GLU A 5 14.94 2.32 14.53
CA GLU A 5 14.36 3.61 14.95
C GLU A 5 13.64 4.36 13.81
N TYR A 6 14.14 4.25 12.56
CA TYR A 6 13.58 4.97 11.41
C TYR A 6 12.29 4.34 10.84
N THR A 7 12.04 3.06 11.10
CA THR A 7 10.80 2.37 10.69
C THR A 7 9.57 3.07 11.28
N ASN A 8 9.71 3.55 12.52
CA ASN A 8 8.60 4.07 13.29
C ASN A 8 8.09 5.39 12.74
N GLU A 9 8.94 6.30 12.25
CA GLU A 9 8.47 7.63 11.80
C GLU A 9 7.52 7.54 10.60
N TRP A 10 7.93 6.83 9.55
CA TRP A 10 7.09 6.71 8.34
C TRP A 10 5.86 5.82 8.55
N VAL A 11 5.97 4.79 9.39
CA VAL A 11 4.81 3.97 9.78
C VAL A 11 3.83 4.81 10.59
N ASN A 12 4.30 5.54 11.60
CA ASN A 12 3.46 6.44 12.40
C ASN A 12 2.80 7.51 11.51
N TRP A 13 3.51 8.03 10.51
CA TRP A 13 2.94 8.99 9.57
C TRP A 13 1.78 8.39 8.77
N ILE A 14 1.92 7.15 8.27
CA ILE A 14 0.84 6.45 7.57
C ILE A 14 -0.35 6.21 8.50
N GLU A 15 -0.09 5.73 9.73
CA GLU A 15 -1.13 5.51 10.75
C GLU A 15 -1.87 6.80 11.07
N GLU A 16 -1.15 7.90 11.35
CA GLU A 16 -1.76 9.21 11.59
C GLU A 16 -2.55 9.72 10.39
N ALA A 17 -2.09 9.49 9.16
CA ALA A 17 -2.79 9.93 7.96
C ALA A 17 -4.09 9.15 7.73
N VAL A 18 -4.14 7.87 8.13
CA VAL A 18 -5.37 7.07 8.15
C VAL A 18 -6.30 7.54 9.26
N ASP A 19 -5.78 7.75 10.48
CA ASP A 19 -6.55 8.20 11.64
C ASP A 19 -7.15 9.60 11.45
N LYS A 20 -6.43 10.49 10.76
CA LYS A 20 -6.90 11.84 10.36
C LYS A 20 -7.78 11.81 9.11
N GLU A 21 -8.10 10.64 8.59
CA GLU A 21 -8.94 10.42 7.39
C GLU A 21 -8.42 11.11 6.11
N TYR A 22 -7.13 11.41 6.04
CA TYR A 22 -6.51 11.93 4.80
C TYR A 22 -6.55 10.90 3.68
N PHE A 23 -6.45 9.62 4.03
CA PHE A 23 -6.63 8.51 3.12
C PHE A 23 -7.82 7.66 3.54
N LYS A 24 -8.65 7.30 2.55
CA LYS A 24 -9.71 6.32 2.78
C LYS A 24 -9.08 4.94 2.94
N PHE A 25 -9.21 4.39 4.15
CA PHE A 25 -8.81 3.02 4.41
C PHE A 25 -9.82 2.04 3.82
N TYR A 26 -9.31 0.99 3.19
CA TYR A 26 -10.12 -0.07 2.60
C TYR A 26 -9.54 -1.43 2.95
N GLU A 27 -10.34 -2.26 3.61
CA GLU A 27 -9.96 -3.64 3.89
C GLU A 27 -9.75 -4.44 2.59
N TYR A 28 -8.70 -5.25 2.55
CA TYR A 28 -8.39 -6.09 1.38
C TYR A 28 -9.55 -7.01 0.96
N ASN A 29 -10.37 -7.44 1.93
CA ASN A 29 -11.55 -8.27 1.68
C ASN A 29 -12.65 -7.56 0.87
N LYS A 30 -12.57 -6.25 0.66
CA LYS A 30 -13.50 -5.47 -0.17
C LYS A 30 -13.21 -5.61 -1.66
N PHE A 31 -12.08 -6.21 -2.02
CA PHE A 31 -11.72 -6.47 -3.40
C PHE A 31 -12.08 -7.90 -3.82
N ASN A 32 -12.39 -8.08 -5.10
CA ASN A 32 -12.55 -9.39 -5.74
C ASN A 32 -11.94 -9.36 -7.15
N ASN A 33 -11.97 -10.51 -7.83
CA ASN A 33 -11.42 -10.65 -9.18
C ASN A 33 -9.98 -10.11 -9.28
N ILE A 34 -9.15 -10.49 -8.31
CA ILE A 34 -7.76 -10.04 -8.20
C ILE A 34 -6.92 -10.82 -9.20
N GLN A 35 -6.39 -10.12 -10.20
CA GLN A 35 -5.64 -10.70 -11.30
C GLN A 35 -4.30 -10.01 -11.42
N HIS A 36 -3.23 -10.78 -11.47
CA HIS A 36 -1.89 -10.25 -11.69
C HIS A 36 -1.80 -9.65 -13.09
N ILE A 37 -1.29 -8.42 -13.20
CA ILE A 37 -1.14 -7.71 -14.47
C ILE A 37 0.30 -7.28 -14.77
N GLY A 38 1.20 -7.38 -13.80
CA GLY A 38 2.59 -7.01 -14.02
C GLY A 38 3.46 -7.12 -12.78
N THR A 39 4.76 -7.22 -12.99
CA THR A 39 5.77 -7.23 -11.93
C THR A 39 6.81 -6.18 -12.28
N GLY A 40 7.06 -5.26 -11.35
CA GLY A 40 8.17 -4.31 -11.41
C GLY A 40 9.24 -4.66 -10.37
N SER A 41 10.29 -3.84 -10.30
CA SER A 41 11.41 -4.04 -9.38
C SER A 41 10.98 -4.03 -7.90
N PHE A 42 9.97 -3.23 -7.56
CA PHE A 42 9.54 -3.01 -6.18
C PHE A 42 8.33 -3.87 -5.77
N GLY A 43 7.74 -4.62 -6.70
CA GLY A 43 6.53 -5.36 -6.38
C GLY A 43 5.74 -5.88 -7.56
N LYS A 44 4.57 -6.44 -7.25
CA LYS A 44 3.59 -6.92 -8.22
C LYS A 44 2.41 -5.96 -8.26
N VAL A 45 1.82 -5.80 -9.43
CA VAL A 45 0.59 -5.05 -9.63
C VAL A 45 -0.51 -6.01 -10.04
N PHE A 46 -1.66 -5.84 -9.43
CA PHE A 46 -2.86 -6.61 -9.69
C PHE A 46 -3.99 -5.67 -10.09
N ARG A 47 -4.79 -6.07 -11.08
CA ARG A 47 -6.11 -5.49 -11.27
C ARG A 47 -7.08 -6.16 -10.32
N ALA A 48 -7.93 -5.39 -9.66
CA ALA A 48 -9.00 -5.91 -8.83
C ALA A 48 -10.28 -5.10 -9.03
N ASN A 49 -11.42 -5.72 -8.76
CA ASN A 49 -12.70 -5.01 -8.71
C ASN A 49 -13.05 -4.71 -7.26
N TRP A 50 -13.66 -3.55 -7.02
CA TRP A 50 -14.28 -3.25 -5.73
C TRP A 50 -15.62 -3.99 -5.61
N LYS A 51 -15.84 -4.74 -4.53
CA LYS A 51 -17.09 -5.49 -4.31
C LYS A 51 -18.30 -4.57 -4.35
N ASN A 52 -19.36 -5.00 -5.04
CA ASN A 52 -20.60 -4.25 -5.19
C ASN A 52 -20.43 -2.91 -5.94
N SER A 53 -19.36 -2.77 -6.73
CA SER A 53 -19.11 -1.64 -7.61
C SER A 53 -18.59 -2.15 -8.94
N GLU A 54 -18.86 -1.43 -10.02
CA GLU A 54 -18.27 -1.71 -11.34
C GLU A 54 -16.86 -1.13 -11.47
N LYS A 55 -16.33 -0.50 -10.41
CA LYS A 55 -15.02 0.15 -10.41
C LYS A 55 -13.88 -0.85 -10.28
N GLN A 56 -12.90 -0.67 -11.16
CA GLN A 56 -11.63 -1.39 -11.16
C GLN A 56 -10.54 -0.57 -10.51
N PHE A 57 -9.63 -1.24 -9.81
CA PHE A 57 -8.51 -0.66 -9.09
C PHE A 57 -7.22 -1.43 -9.41
N ALA A 58 -6.09 -0.74 -9.32
CA ALA A 58 -4.78 -1.37 -9.28
C ALA A 58 -4.36 -1.56 -7.81
N LEU A 59 -4.09 -2.80 -7.42
CA LEU A 59 -3.51 -3.15 -6.13
C LEU A 59 -2.02 -3.42 -6.34
N LYS A 60 -1.15 -2.65 -5.70
CA LYS A 60 0.30 -2.87 -5.73
C LYS A 60 0.74 -3.55 -4.44
N SER A 61 1.43 -4.68 -4.56
CA SER A 61 2.04 -5.40 -3.44
C SER A 61 3.55 -5.23 -3.49
N PHE A 62 4.19 -4.96 -2.36
CA PHE A 62 5.64 -4.81 -2.27
C PHE A 62 6.32 -6.11 -1.81
N PHE A 63 7.55 -6.36 -2.26
CA PHE A 63 8.27 -7.61 -1.96
C PHE A 63 8.84 -7.68 -0.54
N SER A 64 9.33 -6.55 -0.05
CA SER A 64 9.79 -6.36 1.33
C SER A 64 9.11 -5.12 1.90
N LEU A 65 8.93 -5.10 3.23
CA LEU A 65 8.52 -3.93 3.99
C LEU A 65 9.70 -3.50 4.87
N ASP A 66 10.82 -3.20 4.24
CA ASP A 66 11.96 -2.57 4.91
C ASP A 66 11.82 -1.04 4.89
N ASN A 67 12.70 -0.36 5.62
CA ASN A 67 12.67 1.09 5.77
C ASN A 67 12.76 1.85 4.44
N ILE A 68 13.46 1.29 3.46
CA ILE A 68 13.61 1.89 2.13
C ILE A 68 12.25 1.81 1.41
N ILE A 69 11.63 0.63 1.41
CA ILE A 69 10.33 0.45 0.75
C ILE A 69 9.21 1.25 1.42
N VAL A 70 9.13 1.30 2.76
CA VAL A 70 8.12 2.11 3.45
C VAL A 70 8.24 3.58 3.07
N LYS A 71 9.46 4.11 2.97
CA LYS A 71 9.70 5.48 2.52
C LYS A 71 9.27 5.70 1.07
N GLU A 72 9.54 4.76 0.18
CA GLU A 72 9.06 4.83 -1.21
C GLU A 72 7.53 4.76 -1.29
N ILE A 73 6.87 3.95 -0.46
CA ILE A 73 5.40 3.91 -0.36
C ILE A 73 4.86 5.30 0.00
N VAL A 74 5.42 5.95 1.04
CA VAL A 74 4.99 7.30 1.43
C VAL A 74 5.12 8.26 0.25
N ARG A 75 6.27 8.25 -0.46
CA ARG A 75 6.53 9.12 -1.63
C ARG A 75 5.61 8.89 -2.82
N GLU A 76 5.05 7.69 -3.00
CA GLU A 76 4.09 7.44 -4.07
C GLU A 76 2.70 7.99 -3.75
N VAL A 77 2.43 8.31 -2.48
CA VAL A 77 1.10 8.70 -1.99
C VAL A 77 1.00 10.22 -1.70
N ILE A 78 2.15 10.91 -1.54
CA ILE A 78 2.26 12.38 -1.36
C ILE A 78 2.69 13.09 -2.65
#